data_AF-A0AAN9FKE2-F1
#
_entry.id   AF-A0AAN9FKE2-F1
#
_cell.length_a   1.000
_cell.length_b   1.000
_cell.length_c   1.000
_cell.angle_alpha   90.00
_cell.angle_beta   90.00
_cell.angle_gamma   90.00
#
_symmetry.space_group_name_H-M   'P 1'
#
loop_
_entity.id
_entity.type
_entity.pdbx_description
1 polymer ?
#
loop_
_entity_poly.entity_id
_entity_poly.type
_entity_poly.pdbx_seq_one_letter_code
_entity_poly.pdbx_strand_id
1 'polypeptide(L)'
;MSYGEIGITLNEFLDPRWRKIQEGGITVGRKVLINHGLDFHGNFYWISVGALLGFTVLFDFGFILALIYLKYRDEELSLKELESAVADIGAALGLPAQGTSPDSDHIYYEVLNEFTHGKQEKVSKTEFKEVLLDILLGMAAGMKRDPIVILRMDGEDLLEFVNGPSYEAEIASIFSMIELPNNRSLCEIVIEAFGRLTVDQGIPPTSDSWVFNNILEPVLLSQGGGPYWDKPACEETFLEEFKKVALSVLIVLRSNQSLLLTVKTPLMEAASRDFYPTSLK
;
A
#
# COMPACT_ATOMS: atom_id res chain seq x y z
N MET A 1 11.45 1.99 -54.01
CA MET A 1 12.80 2.59 -53.83
C MET A 1 12.73 3.55 -52.67
N SER A 2 13.54 3.31 -51.65
CA SER A 2 13.69 4.25 -50.54
C SER A 2 14.52 5.44 -50.99
N TYR A 3 14.17 6.66 -50.59
CA TYR A 3 15.00 7.85 -50.82
C TYR A 3 16.44 7.65 -50.31
N GLY A 4 16.62 6.83 -49.27
CA GLY A 4 17.94 6.43 -48.78
C GLY A 4 18.73 5.58 -49.78
N GLU A 5 18.10 4.64 -50.48
CA GLU A 5 18.77 3.82 -51.51
C GLU A 5 19.27 4.69 -52.67
N ILE A 6 18.43 5.61 -53.14
CA ILE A 6 18.76 6.54 -54.24
C ILE A 6 19.90 7.48 -53.82
N GLY A 7 19.83 8.04 -52.60
CA GLY A 7 20.87 8.95 -52.11
C GLY A 7 22.23 8.28 -51.93
N ILE A 8 22.25 7.08 -51.35
CA ILE A 8 23.49 6.33 -51.09
C ILE A 8 24.12 5.84 -52.40
N THR A 9 23.33 5.28 -53.30
CA THR A 9 23.84 4.73 -54.57
C THR A 9 24.35 5.81 -55.51
N LEU A 10 23.69 6.97 -55.59
CA LEU A 10 24.19 8.12 -56.35
C LEU A 10 25.49 8.67 -55.75
N ASN A 11 25.57 8.82 -54.42
CA ASN A 11 26.78 9.32 -53.75
C ASN A 11 27.98 8.40 -53.97
N GLU A 12 27.77 7.08 -53.87
CA GLU A 12 28.84 6.09 -54.02
C GLU A 12 29.29 5.92 -55.48
N PHE A 13 28.37 5.70 -56.43
CA PHE A 13 28.74 5.35 -57.81
C PHE A 13 29.08 6.55 -58.71
N LEU A 14 28.83 7.79 -58.28
CA LEU A 14 29.30 9.00 -58.97
C LEU A 14 30.68 9.49 -58.49
N ASP A 15 31.26 8.87 -57.47
CA ASP A 15 32.57 9.22 -56.92
C ASP A 15 33.71 9.03 -57.96
N PRO A 16 34.77 9.88 -57.91
CA PRO A 16 35.93 9.77 -58.80
C PRO A 16 36.54 8.37 -58.92
N ARG A 17 36.47 7.54 -57.88
CA ARG A 17 37.00 6.15 -57.87
C ARG A 17 36.33 5.25 -58.91
N TRP A 18 35.08 5.55 -59.28
CA TRP A 18 34.28 4.78 -60.24
C TRP A 18 34.30 5.36 -61.66
N ARG A 19 35.09 6.42 -61.91
CA ARG A 19 35.20 7.12 -63.22
C ARG A 19 36.16 6.48 -64.22
N LYS A 20 36.54 5.22 -64.03
CA LYS A 20 37.34 4.48 -65.04
C LYS A 20 36.50 4.33 -66.31
N ILE A 21 36.98 4.87 -67.43
CA ILE A 21 36.29 4.83 -68.72
C ILE A 21 36.48 3.43 -69.32
N GLN A 22 35.39 2.73 -69.60
CA GLN A 22 35.39 1.46 -70.33
C GLN A 22 35.19 1.69 -71.83
N GLU A 23 35.47 0.65 -72.64
CA GLU A 23 35.13 0.62 -74.06
C GLU A 23 33.65 0.98 -74.27
N GLY A 24 33.40 2.12 -74.92
CA GLY A 24 32.05 2.70 -75.08
C GLY A 24 31.86 4.07 -74.41
N GLY A 25 32.85 4.61 -73.69
CA GLY A 25 32.82 6.00 -73.19
C GLY A 25 32.00 6.24 -71.93
N ILE A 26 31.46 5.18 -71.31
CA ILE A 26 30.66 5.24 -70.08
C ILE A 26 31.54 4.84 -68.88
N THR A 27 31.36 5.51 -67.74
CA THR A 27 32.05 5.15 -66.49
C THR A 27 31.47 3.89 -65.87
N VAL A 28 32.30 3.11 -65.17
CA VAL A 28 31.85 1.88 -64.48
C VAL A 28 30.68 2.17 -63.53
N GLY A 29 30.77 3.24 -62.73
CA GLY A 29 29.70 3.62 -61.80
C GLY A 29 28.37 3.95 -62.47
N ARG A 30 28.40 4.64 -63.62
CA ARG A 30 27.17 4.94 -64.39
C ARG A 30 26.55 3.69 -64.99
N LYS A 31 27.37 2.73 -65.45
CA LYS A 31 26.88 1.45 -65.97
C LYS A 31 26.15 0.63 -64.90
N VAL A 32 26.64 0.66 -63.65
CA VAL A 32 25.96 0.04 -62.50
C VAL A 32 24.63 0.73 -62.23
N LEU A 33 24.59 2.07 -62.17
CA LEU A 33 23.35 2.82 -61.96
C LEU A 33 22.30 2.52 -63.05
N ILE A 34 22.70 2.47 -64.32
CA ILE A 34 21.80 2.14 -65.44
C ILE A 34 21.26 0.71 -65.31
N ASN A 35 22.12 -0.28 -65.03
CA ASN A 35 21.71 -1.69 -64.90
C ASN A 35 20.70 -1.91 -63.75
N HIS A 36 20.77 -1.09 -62.69
CA HIS A 36 19.86 -1.16 -61.55
C HIS A 36 18.66 -0.20 -61.66
N GLY A 37 18.53 0.57 -62.75
CA GLY A 37 17.45 1.54 -62.94
C GLY A 37 17.54 2.77 -62.02
N LEU A 38 18.75 3.10 -61.56
CA LEU A 38 19.06 4.15 -60.58
C LEU A 38 19.84 5.34 -61.18
N ASP A 39 19.88 5.48 -62.51
CA ASP A 39 20.55 6.59 -63.20
C ASP A 39 19.75 7.89 -63.10
N PHE A 40 19.68 8.44 -61.89
CA PHE A 40 19.02 9.71 -61.60
C PHE A 40 20.00 10.88 -61.68
N HIS A 41 19.47 12.06 -62.00
CA HIS A 41 20.27 13.29 -62.02
C HIS A 41 20.83 13.63 -60.62
N GLY A 42 22.00 14.27 -60.54
CA GLY A 42 22.65 14.60 -59.26
C GLY A 42 21.80 15.40 -58.26
N ASN A 43 20.75 16.10 -58.73
CA ASN A 43 19.78 16.78 -57.88
C ASN A 43 18.98 15.82 -56.98
N PHE A 44 18.83 14.55 -57.39
CA PHE A 44 18.13 13.53 -56.61
C PHE A 44 18.82 13.20 -55.29
N TYR A 45 20.14 13.41 -55.17
CA TYR A 45 20.83 13.31 -53.89
C TYR A 45 20.24 14.30 -52.87
N TRP A 46 20.14 15.58 -53.25
CA TRP A 46 19.59 16.63 -52.38
C TRP A 46 18.10 16.45 -52.12
N ILE A 47 17.34 15.93 -53.09
CA ILE A 47 15.93 15.56 -52.89
C ILE A 47 15.82 14.44 -51.86
N SER A 48 16.68 13.42 -51.91
CA SER A 48 16.71 12.36 -50.91
C SER A 48 17.06 12.87 -49.52
N VAL A 49 18.07 13.74 -49.39
CA VAL A 49 18.42 14.34 -48.08
C VAL A 49 17.27 15.17 -47.52
N GLY A 50 16.65 16.02 -48.36
CA GLY A 50 15.50 16.82 -47.96
C GLY A 50 14.28 15.97 -47.59
N ALA A 51 14.02 14.89 -48.34
CA ALA A 51 12.92 13.97 -48.06
C ALA A 51 13.12 13.23 -46.73
N LEU A 52 14.32 12.73 -46.43
CA LEU A 52 14.61 12.11 -45.13
C LEU A 52 14.42 13.11 -43.98
N LEU A 53 14.98 14.31 -44.10
CA LEU A 53 14.88 15.33 -43.05
C LEU A 53 13.43 15.77 -42.83
N GLY A 54 12.66 15.96 -43.91
CA GLY A 54 11.24 16.29 -43.85
C GLY A 54 10.41 15.18 -43.19
N PHE A 55 10.69 13.92 -43.52
CA PHE A 55 10.04 12.79 -42.86
C PHE A 55 10.39 12.71 -41.37
N THR A 56 11.64 12.92 -40.98
CA THR A 56 12.04 12.96 -39.55
C THR A 56 11.26 14.04 -38.81
N VAL A 57 11.22 15.27 -39.32
CA VAL A 57 10.48 16.37 -38.68
C VAL A 57 8.98 16.08 -38.60
N LEU A 58 8.39 15.53 -39.67
CA LEU A 58 6.97 15.18 -39.72
C LEU A 58 6.62 14.09 -38.70
N PHE A 59 7.43 13.04 -38.58
CA PHE A 59 7.21 11.97 -37.62
C PHE A 59 7.47 12.42 -36.18
N ASP A 60 8.52 13.19 -35.92
CA ASP A 60 8.79 13.72 -34.57
C ASP A 60 7.66 14.63 -34.09
N PHE A 61 7.18 15.53 -34.96
CA PHE A 61 6.05 16.40 -34.63
C PHE A 61 4.75 15.62 -34.47
N GLY A 62 4.47 14.67 -35.36
CA GLY A 62 3.31 13.78 -35.26
C GLY A 62 3.33 12.94 -33.99
N PHE A 63 4.50 12.46 -33.59
CA PHE A 63 4.68 11.69 -32.36
C PHE A 63 4.45 12.55 -31.11
N ILE A 64 4.98 13.78 -31.08
CA ILE A 64 4.71 14.73 -29.99
C ILE A 64 3.21 15.02 -29.88
N LEU A 65 2.54 15.28 -31.00
CA LEU A 65 1.08 15.49 -31.00
C LEU A 65 0.31 14.26 -30.53
N ALA A 66 0.72 13.06 -30.96
CA ALA A 66 0.12 11.81 -30.51
C ALA A 66 0.30 11.59 -29.00
N LEU A 67 1.49 11.88 -28.45
CA LEU A 67 1.75 11.81 -27.01
C LEU A 67 0.92 12.82 -26.22
N ILE A 68 0.80 14.05 -26.70
CA ILE A 68 -0.04 15.08 -26.05
C ILE A 68 -1.50 14.64 -26.03
N TYR A 69 -2.01 14.14 -27.16
CA TYR A 69 -3.39 13.66 -27.26
C TYR A 69 -3.66 12.43 -26.38
N LEU A 70 -2.72 11.49 -26.32
CA LEU A 70 -2.83 10.28 -25.50
C LEU A 70 -2.75 10.62 -24.01
N LYS A 71 -1.80 11.48 -23.59
CA LYS A 71 -1.67 11.92 -22.20
C LYS A 71 -2.93 12.65 -21.72
N TYR A 72 -3.49 13.53 -22.54
CA TYR A 72 -4.73 14.23 -22.21
C TYR A 72 -5.91 13.26 -22.04
N ARG A 73 -6.00 12.24 -22.91
CA ARG A 73 -7.01 11.19 -22.76
C ARG A 73 -6.84 10.34 -21.51
N ASP A 74 -5.61 10.02 -21.12
CA ASP A 74 -5.33 9.26 -19.90
C ASP A 74 -5.57 10.06 -18.62
N GLU A 75 -5.69 11.38 -18.71
CA GLU A 75 -5.95 12.26 -17.58
C GLU A 75 -7.44 12.34 -17.21
N GLU A 76 -8.31 11.92 -18.12
CA GLU A 76 -9.77 11.81 -17.90
C GLU A 76 -10.15 10.38 -17.47
N LEU A 77 -10.75 10.24 -16.30
CA LEU A 77 -11.39 9.00 -15.84
C LEU A 77 -12.80 8.89 -16.46
N SER A 78 -13.06 7.72 -17.03
CA SER A 78 -14.40 7.34 -17.47
C SER A 78 -15.30 7.07 -16.26
N LEU A 79 -16.61 7.36 -16.37
CA LEU A 79 -17.60 7.03 -15.33
C LEU A 79 -17.55 5.55 -14.91
N LYS A 80 -17.28 4.64 -15.86
CA LYS A 80 -17.17 3.20 -15.55
C LYS A 80 -15.94 2.87 -14.70
N GLU A 81 -14.84 3.59 -14.91
CA GLU A 81 -13.62 3.41 -14.13
C GLU A 81 -13.80 4.01 -12.74
N LEU A 82 -14.48 5.15 -12.65
CA LEU A 82 -14.85 5.78 -11.39
C LEU A 82 -15.78 4.87 -10.57
N GLU A 83 -16.84 4.33 -11.18
CA GLU A 83 -17.76 3.37 -10.53
C GLU A 83 -17.01 2.14 -10.01
N SER A 84 -16.11 1.57 -10.82
CA SER A 84 -15.28 0.43 -10.40
C SER A 84 -14.38 0.78 -9.22
N ALA A 85 -13.72 1.94 -9.26
CA ALA A 85 -12.82 2.37 -8.19
C ALA A 85 -13.58 2.65 -6.88
N VAL A 86 -14.74 3.29 -6.97
CA VAL A 86 -15.61 3.54 -5.79
C VAL A 86 -16.15 2.22 -5.23
N ALA A 87 -16.52 1.27 -6.09
CA ALA A 87 -16.96 -0.06 -5.66
C ALA A 87 -15.84 -0.85 -4.94
N ASP A 88 -14.61 -0.82 -5.47
CA ASP A 88 -13.46 -1.48 -4.84
C ASP A 88 -13.13 -0.88 -3.47
N ILE A 89 -13.19 0.45 -3.35
CA ILE A 89 -13.01 1.16 -2.07
C ILE A 89 -14.14 0.82 -1.10
N GLY A 90 -15.39 0.84 -1.57
CA GLY A 90 -16.56 0.48 -0.76
C GLY A 90 -16.42 -0.92 -0.18
N ALA A 91 -16.04 -1.90 -1.01
CA ALA A 91 -15.78 -3.27 -0.57
C ALA A 91 -14.64 -3.34 0.46
N ALA A 92 -13.55 -2.59 0.26
CA ALA A 92 -12.45 -2.52 1.22
C ALA A 92 -12.86 -1.91 2.58
N LEU A 93 -13.84 -1.00 2.57
CA LEU A 93 -14.44 -0.42 3.77
C LEU A 93 -15.54 -1.29 4.39
N GLY A 94 -15.85 -2.45 3.80
CA GLY A 94 -16.86 -3.38 4.28
C GLY A 94 -18.29 -3.03 3.87
N LEU A 95 -18.47 -2.13 2.90
CA LEU A 95 -19.79 -1.91 2.29
C LEU A 95 -20.19 -3.13 1.45
N PRO A 96 -21.48 -3.50 1.45
CA PRO A 96 -21.97 -4.55 0.58
C PRO A 96 -21.94 -4.10 -0.88
N ALA A 97 -21.99 -5.05 -1.81
CA ALA A 97 -21.91 -4.74 -3.25
C ALA A 97 -23.08 -3.86 -3.69
N GLN A 98 -22.83 -2.96 -4.64
CA GLN A 98 -23.88 -2.10 -5.20
C GLN A 98 -25.02 -2.95 -5.80
N GLY A 99 -26.26 -2.61 -5.50
CA GLY A 99 -27.48 -3.32 -5.87
C GLY A 99 -27.96 -4.37 -4.86
N THR A 100 -27.22 -4.60 -3.76
CA THR A 100 -27.59 -5.60 -2.75
C THR A 100 -28.40 -5.04 -1.58
N SER A 101 -28.23 -3.75 -1.27
CA SER A 101 -28.98 -3.05 -0.21
C SER A 101 -29.29 -1.62 -0.64
N PRO A 102 -30.53 -1.13 -0.41
CA PRO A 102 -30.89 0.25 -0.73
C PRO A 102 -30.06 1.27 0.07
N ASP A 103 -29.59 0.92 1.27
CA ASP A 103 -28.77 1.81 2.10
C ASP A 103 -27.35 1.95 1.54
N SER A 104 -26.73 0.87 1.06
CA SER A 104 -25.42 0.95 0.42
C SER A 104 -25.50 1.67 -0.93
N ASP A 105 -26.59 1.47 -1.66
CA ASP A 105 -26.78 2.09 -2.97
C ASP A 105 -26.92 3.61 -2.86
N HIS A 106 -27.53 4.09 -1.78
CA HIS A 106 -27.54 5.51 -1.45
C HIS A 106 -26.12 6.04 -1.22
N ILE A 107 -25.27 5.32 -0.48
CA ILE A 107 -23.89 5.72 -0.21
C ILE A 107 -23.08 5.77 -1.51
N TYR A 108 -23.19 4.75 -2.37
CA TYR A 108 -22.51 4.75 -3.67
C TYR A 108 -22.96 5.92 -4.55
N TYR A 109 -24.27 6.21 -4.59
CA TYR A 109 -24.82 7.32 -5.35
C TYR A 109 -24.31 8.68 -4.85
N GLU A 110 -24.30 8.90 -3.54
CA GLU A 110 -23.88 10.17 -2.95
C GLU A 110 -22.39 10.43 -3.19
N VAL A 111 -21.54 9.41 -3.03
CA VAL A 111 -20.11 9.48 -3.32
C VAL A 111 -19.86 9.76 -4.80
N LEU A 112 -20.54 9.04 -5.71
CA LEU A 112 -20.42 9.29 -7.16
C LEU A 112 -20.91 10.68 -7.55
N ASN A 113 -21.98 11.17 -6.93
CA ASN A 113 -22.51 12.50 -7.16
C ASN A 113 -21.54 13.60 -6.69
N GLU A 114 -20.81 13.36 -5.60
CA GLU A 114 -19.75 14.26 -5.12
C GLU A 114 -18.59 14.33 -6.12
N PHE A 115 -18.12 13.19 -6.63
CA PHE A 115 -17.06 13.15 -7.64
C PHE A 115 -17.44 13.79 -8.98
N THR A 116 -18.73 13.76 -9.33
CA THR A 116 -19.23 14.24 -10.63
C THR A 116 -19.93 15.59 -10.54
N HIS A 117 -20.04 16.19 -9.36
CA HIS A 117 -20.79 17.43 -9.11
C HIS A 117 -22.22 17.40 -9.70
N GLY A 118 -22.85 16.22 -9.77
CA GLY A 118 -24.17 15.99 -10.38
C GLY A 118 -24.22 16.12 -11.91
N LYS A 119 -23.08 16.32 -12.58
CA LYS A 119 -22.95 16.30 -14.03
C LYS A 119 -22.26 14.99 -14.38
N GLN A 120 -22.98 14.04 -14.99
CA GLN A 120 -22.43 12.75 -15.45
C GLN A 120 -21.41 12.92 -16.60
N GLU A 121 -20.34 13.65 -16.35
CA GLU A 121 -19.22 13.89 -17.23
C GLU A 121 -17.97 13.19 -16.66
N LYS A 122 -16.97 13.08 -17.52
CA LYS A 122 -15.67 12.50 -17.16
C LYS A 122 -15.03 13.32 -16.04
N VAL A 123 -14.40 12.65 -15.09
CA VAL A 123 -13.71 13.28 -13.96
C VAL A 123 -12.21 13.26 -14.24
N SER A 124 -11.49 14.34 -13.98
CA SER A 124 -10.02 14.30 -14.13
C SER A 124 -9.39 13.46 -13.02
N LYS A 125 -8.25 12.79 -13.28
CA LYS A 125 -7.50 12.07 -12.24
C LYS A 125 -7.11 12.96 -11.06
N THR A 126 -6.87 14.24 -11.32
CA THR A 126 -6.54 15.25 -10.29
C THR A 126 -7.73 15.51 -9.38
N GLU A 127 -8.91 15.74 -9.97
CA GLU A 127 -10.16 15.97 -9.22
C GLU A 127 -10.57 14.74 -8.42
N PHE A 128 -10.49 13.55 -9.01
CA PHE A 128 -10.71 12.29 -8.27
C PHE A 128 -9.77 12.18 -7.06
N LYS A 129 -8.48 12.49 -7.24
CA LYS A 129 -7.50 12.44 -6.16
C LYS A 129 -7.84 13.44 -5.05
N GLU A 130 -8.20 14.67 -5.39
CA GLU A 130 -8.54 15.71 -4.40
C GLU A 130 -9.78 15.32 -3.59
N VAL A 131 -10.87 14.94 -4.27
CA VAL A 131 -12.12 14.54 -3.60
C VAL A 131 -11.92 13.29 -2.74
N LEU A 132 -11.18 12.28 -3.24
CA LEU A 132 -10.88 11.08 -2.46
C LEU A 132 -10.05 11.42 -1.21
N LEU A 133 -9.07 12.32 -1.34
CA LEU A 133 -8.24 12.73 -0.22
C LEU A 133 -9.06 13.45 0.85
N ASP A 134 -9.98 14.33 0.45
CA ASP A 134 -10.88 15.03 1.36
C ASP A 134 -11.81 14.05 2.10
N ILE A 135 -12.35 13.04 1.40
CA ILE A 135 -13.16 11.99 2.01
C ILE A 135 -12.35 11.18 3.03
N LEU A 136 -11.14 10.73 2.67
CA LEU A 136 -10.27 9.97 3.56
C LEU A 136 -9.84 10.81 4.79
N LEU A 137 -9.58 12.11 4.59
CA LEU A 137 -9.21 13.02 5.66
C LEU A 137 -10.39 13.31 6.59
N GLY A 138 -11.59 13.47 6.03
CA GLY A 138 -12.84 13.56 6.78
C GLY A 138 -13.09 12.32 7.63
N MET A 139 -12.88 11.11 7.07
CA MET A 139 -12.97 9.85 7.82
C MET A 139 -11.91 9.76 8.91
N ALA A 140 -10.66 10.13 8.63
CA ALA A 140 -9.60 10.14 9.64
C ALA A 140 -9.90 11.11 10.78
N ALA A 141 -10.43 12.30 10.48
CA ALA A 141 -10.88 13.26 11.48
C ALA A 141 -12.07 12.73 12.29
N GLY A 142 -13.02 12.07 11.62
CA GLY A 142 -14.15 11.38 12.24
C GLY A 142 -13.70 10.31 13.23
N MET A 143 -12.81 9.40 12.81
CA MET A 143 -12.25 8.36 13.67
C MET A 143 -11.42 8.92 14.84
N LYS A 144 -10.73 10.05 14.65
CA LYS A 144 -10.02 10.72 15.75
C LYS A 144 -10.99 11.29 16.78
N ARG A 145 -12.15 11.77 16.35
CA ARG A 145 -13.18 12.34 17.23
C ARG A 145 -14.02 11.26 17.92
N ASP A 146 -14.38 10.22 17.19
CA ASP A 146 -15.17 9.08 17.69
C ASP A 146 -14.49 7.77 17.27
N PRO A 147 -13.61 7.23 18.10
CA PRO A 147 -12.86 6.03 17.78
C PRO A 147 -13.80 4.83 17.70
N ILE A 148 -13.68 4.03 16.64
CA ILE A 148 -14.44 2.79 16.52
C ILE A 148 -13.89 1.78 17.54
N VAL A 149 -14.60 1.64 18.67
CA VAL A 149 -14.23 0.73 19.75
C VAL A 149 -14.72 -0.68 19.42
N ILE A 150 -13.87 -1.46 18.74
CA ILE A 150 -14.20 -2.85 18.37
C ILE A 150 -14.06 -3.80 19.58
N LEU A 151 -13.17 -3.47 20.53
CA LEU A 151 -12.95 -4.22 21.78
C LEU A 151 -12.57 -3.23 22.89
N ARG A 152 -13.34 -3.18 23.98
CA ARG A 152 -13.00 -2.42 25.19
C ARG A 152 -12.08 -3.27 26.04
N MET A 153 -10.77 -3.11 25.87
CA MET A 153 -9.78 -3.68 26.80
C MET A 153 -9.57 -2.74 27.99
N ASP A 154 -10.66 -2.37 28.68
CA ASP A 154 -10.65 -1.53 29.88
C ASP A 154 -10.46 -2.34 31.17
N GLY A 155 -10.37 -3.67 31.03
CA GLY A 155 -10.16 -4.62 32.11
C GLY A 155 -11.45 -5.07 32.80
N GLU A 156 -12.64 -4.65 32.35
CA GLU A 156 -13.91 -5.11 32.92
C GLU A 156 -14.15 -6.60 32.63
N ASP A 157 -13.90 -7.07 31.40
CA ASP A 157 -14.01 -8.49 31.06
C ASP A 157 -13.01 -9.35 31.87
N LEU A 158 -11.80 -8.83 32.11
CA LEU A 158 -10.81 -9.49 32.98
C LEU A 158 -11.28 -9.51 34.44
N LEU A 159 -11.92 -8.44 34.91
CA LEU A 159 -12.49 -8.35 36.26
C LEU A 159 -13.61 -9.37 36.45
N GLU A 160 -14.47 -9.50 35.46
CA GLU A 160 -15.57 -10.46 35.45
C GLU A 160 -15.02 -11.90 35.44
N PHE A 161 -14.02 -12.17 34.61
CA PHE A 161 -13.34 -13.46 34.58
C PHE A 161 -12.72 -13.85 35.93
N VAL A 162 -11.93 -12.96 36.54
CA VAL A 162 -11.20 -13.23 37.80
C VAL A 162 -12.12 -13.42 39.01
N ASN A 163 -13.32 -12.82 38.98
CA ASN A 163 -14.34 -12.99 40.02
C ASN A 163 -15.39 -14.05 39.66
N GLY A 164 -15.32 -14.60 38.44
CA GLY A 164 -16.27 -15.57 37.94
C GLY A 164 -16.08 -16.96 38.53
N PRO A 165 -17.13 -17.80 38.51
CA PRO A 165 -17.06 -19.18 39.01
C PRO A 165 -16.22 -20.10 38.11
N SER A 166 -15.92 -19.69 36.87
CA SER A 166 -15.08 -20.47 35.94
C SER A 166 -13.58 -20.24 36.13
N TYR A 167 -13.20 -19.20 36.88
CA TYR A 167 -11.80 -18.80 37.10
C TYR A 167 -10.92 -19.97 37.58
N GLU A 168 -11.31 -20.62 38.67
CA GLU A 168 -10.50 -21.69 39.26
C GLU A 168 -10.36 -22.87 38.30
N ALA A 169 -11.44 -23.28 37.63
CA ALA A 169 -11.42 -24.39 36.69
C ALA A 169 -10.57 -24.11 35.45
N GLU A 170 -10.64 -22.89 34.90
CA GLU A 170 -9.88 -22.49 33.72
C GLU A 170 -8.39 -22.32 34.04
N ILE A 171 -8.05 -21.66 35.14
CA ILE A 171 -6.64 -21.46 35.53
C ILE A 171 -5.99 -22.77 36.01
N ALA A 172 -6.72 -23.65 36.70
CA ALA A 172 -6.23 -24.99 37.03
C ALA A 172 -6.01 -25.85 35.78
N SER A 173 -6.90 -25.75 34.79
CA SER A 173 -6.72 -26.39 33.48
C SER A 173 -5.47 -25.88 32.77
N ILE A 174 -5.25 -24.56 32.75
CA ILE A 174 -4.05 -23.95 32.18
C ILE A 174 -2.79 -24.41 32.92
N PHE A 175 -2.80 -24.46 34.26
CA PHE A 175 -1.69 -24.95 35.07
C PHE A 175 -1.32 -26.40 34.72
N SER A 176 -2.32 -27.27 34.54
CA SER A 176 -2.13 -28.67 34.13
C SER A 176 -1.60 -28.82 32.69
N MET A 177 -1.98 -27.90 31.79
CA MET A 177 -1.52 -27.90 30.39
C MET A 177 -0.11 -27.33 30.19
N ILE A 178 0.42 -26.57 31.15
CA ILE A 178 1.81 -26.10 31.11
C ILE A 178 2.67 -27.30 31.53
N GLU A 179 3.25 -28.00 30.57
CA GLU A 179 4.20 -29.08 30.87
C GLU A 179 5.31 -28.54 31.76
N LEU A 180 5.54 -29.16 32.93
CA LEU A 180 6.62 -28.84 33.85
C LEU A 180 7.85 -29.75 33.57
N PRO A 181 8.77 -29.39 32.66
CA PRO A 181 10.11 -29.93 32.70
C PRO A 181 10.89 -29.17 33.79
N ASN A 182 11.01 -29.79 34.96
CA ASN A 182 11.93 -29.45 36.07
C ASN A 182 12.36 -27.97 36.24
N ASN A 183 11.90 -27.37 37.34
CA ASN A 183 12.47 -26.19 37.99
C ASN A 183 12.18 -24.80 37.37
N ARG A 184 11.04 -24.61 36.69
CA ARG A 184 10.54 -23.25 36.35
C ARG A 184 10.15 -22.49 37.63
N SER A 185 10.45 -21.18 37.64
CA SER A 185 10.00 -20.28 38.71
C SER A 185 8.49 -20.02 38.62
N LEU A 186 7.85 -19.66 39.73
CA LEU A 186 6.43 -19.28 39.75
C LEU A 186 6.13 -18.14 38.76
N CYS A 187 7.10 -17.25 38.53
CA CYS A 187 6.99 -16.13 37.62
C CYS A 187 6.87 -16.59 36.16
N GLU A 188 7.69 -17.55 35.74
CA GLU A 188 7.64 -18.11 34.38
C GLU A 188 6.34 -18.85 34.10
N ILE A 189 5.76 -19.51 35.11
CA ILE A 189 4.47 -20.20 35.00
C ILE A 189 3.33 -19.19 34.85
N VAL A 190 3.37 -18.09 35.62
CA VAL A 190 2.38 -17.01 35.50
C VAL A 190 2.45 -16.33 34.13
N ILE A 191 3.65 -16.02 33.62
CA ILE A 191 3.83 -15.44 32.28
C ILE A 191 3.23 -16.36 31.21
N GLU A 192 3.55 -17.65 31.26
CA GLU A 192 3.03 -18.65 30.32
C GLU A 192 1.50 -18.76 30.38
N ALA A 193 0.92 -18.69 31.59
CA ALA A 193 -0.51 -18.75 31.79
C ALA A 193 -1.23 -17.51 31.22
N PHE A 194 -0.66 -16.31 31.40
CA PHE A 194 -1.13 -15.10 30.72
C PHE A 194 -0.96 -15.18 29.19
N GLY A 195 0.04 -15.94 28.71
CA GLY A 195 0.25 -16.34 27.31
C GLY A 195 -0.92 -17.11 26.70
N ARG A 196 -1.67 -17.83 27.52
CA ARG A 196 -2.78 -18.70 27.09
C ARG A 196 -4.15 -18.09 27.27
N LEU A 197 -4.25 -16.93 27.92
CA LEU A 197 -5.50 -16.19 27.99
C LEU A 197 -5.84 -15.59 26.61
N THR A 198 -7.10 -15.66 26.23
CA THR A 198 -7.61 -15.14 24.96
C THR A 198 -8.21 -13.75 25.13
N VAL A 199 -8.50 -13.11 23.99
CA VAL A 199 -9.22 -11.83 23.94
C VAL A 199 -10.60 -11.89 24.60
N ASP A 200 -11.20 -13.08 24.74
CA ASP A 200 -12.49 -13.29 25.40
C ASP A 200 -12.42 -13.05 26.92
N GLN A 201 -11.23 -13.18 27.51
CA GLN A 201 -10.98 -12.89 28.93
C GLN A 201 -10.51 -11.45 29.17
N GLY A 202 -10.64 -10.57 28.17
CA GLY A 202 -10.40 -9.13 28.31
C GLY A 202 -8.94 -8.69 28.28
N ILE A 203 -8.00 -9.60 27.97
CA ILE A 203 -6.57 -9.29 27.90
C ILE A 203 -6.12 -9.25 26.43
N PRO A 204 -5.37 -8.24 25.99
CA PRO A 204 -4.68 -8.31 24.71
C PRO A 204 -3.70 -9.49 24.68
N PRO A 205 -3.48 -10.13 23.52
CA PRO A 205 -2.61 -11.29 23.42
C PRO A 205 -1.20 -10.92 23.91
N THR A 206 -0.78 -11.57 25.00
CA THR A 206 0.51 -11.28 25.66
C THR A 206 1.71 -11.76 24.85
N SER A 207 1.48 -12.49 23.76
CA SER A 207 2.45 -12.76 22.69
C SER A 207 2.95 -11.49 21.98
N ASP A 208 2.19 -10.39 22.03
CA ASP A 208 2.64 -9.11 21.48
C ASP A 208 3.70 -8.47 22.41
N SER A 209 4.86 -8.16 21.84
CA SER A 209 5.98 -7.55 22.57
C SER A 209 5.60 -6.22 23.22
N TRP A 210 4.67 -5.44 22.64
CA TRP A 210 4.20 -4.21 23.24
C TRP A 210 3.39 -4.47 24.51
N VAL A 211 2.49 -5.46 24.47
CA VAL A 211 1.64 -5.84 25.61
C VAL A 211 2.50 -6.37 26.75
N PHE A 212 3.48 -7.22 26.45
CA PHE A 212 4.40 -7.73 27.47
C PHE A 212 5.16 -6.57 28.16
N ASN A 213 5.83 -5.71 27.41
CA ASN A 213 6.69 -4.66 27.98
C ASN A 213 5.92 -3.53 28.70
N ASN A 214 4.70 -3.21 28.24
CA ASN A 214 3.94 -2.07 28.77
C ASN A 214 2.85 -2.47 29.77
N ILE A 215 2.41 -3.73 29.76
CA ILE A 215 1.30 -4.19 30.61
C ILE A 215 1.78 -5.26 31.60
N LEU A 216 2.49 -6.30 31.16
CA LEU A 216 2.84 -7.44 32.01
C LEU A 216 4.15 -7.24 32.78
N GLU A 217 5.22 -6.78 32.13
CA GLU A 217 6.55 -6.55 32.71
C GLU A 217 6.52 -5.59 33.93
N PRO A 218 5.82 -4.43 33.90
CA PRO A 218 5.77 -3.53 35.05
C PRO A 218 5.05 -4.14 36.26
N VAL A 219 4.02 -4.95 35.99
CA VAL A 219 3.29 -5.68 37.03
C VAL A 219 4.19 -6.76 37.64
N LEU A 220 4.92 -7.49 36.81
CA LEU A 220 5.86 -8.50 37.28
C LEU A 220 7.03 -7.89 38.05
N LEU A 221 7.52 -6.71 37.69
CA LEU A 221 8.57 -6.01 38.43
C LEU A 221 8.06 -5.42 39.76
N SER A 222 6.80 -4.94 39.80
CA SER A 222 6.21 -4.43 41.04
C SER A 222 5.83 -5.55 42.03
N GLN A 223 5.44 -6.72 41.53
CA GLN A 223 5.10 -7.90 42.34
C GLN A 223 6.31 -8.83 42.57
N GLY A 224 7.33 -8.79 41.71
CA GLY A 224 8.49 -9.69 41.62
C GLY A 224 9.61 -9.46 42.64
N GLY A 225 9.35 -8.72 43.71
CA GLY A 225 10.30 -8.52 44.81
C GLY A 225 10.08 -9.43 46.03
N GLY A 226 9.08 -10.32 46.00
CA GLY A 226 8.70 -11.15 47.15
C GLY A 226 9.44 -12.49 47.25
N PRO A 227 9.78 -13.01 48.45
CA PRO A 227 10.51 -14.27 48.69
C PRO A 227 9.75 -15.57 48.33
N TYR A 228 8.71 -15.48 47.50
CA TYR A 228 7.84 -16.57 47.07
C TYR A 228 8.05 -16.97 45.61
N TRP A 229 8.61 -16.12 44.76
CA TRP A 229 8.76 -16.37 43.32
C TRP A 229 9.77 -17.48 42.95
N ASP A 230 10.70 -17.79 43.86
CA ASP A 230 11.76 -18.79 43.68
C ASP A 230 11.40 -20.20 44.20
N LYS A 231 10.17 -20.40 44.70
CA LYS A 231 9.71 -21.70 45.24
C LYS A 231 8.95 -22.51 44.18
N PRO A 232 9.01 -23.86 44.25
CA PRO A 232 8.18 -24.71 43.40
C PRO A 232 6.70 -24.46 43.70
N ALA A 233 5.93 -24.23 42.66
CA ALA A 233 4.51 -23.87 42.71
C ALA A 233 3.64 -25.06 43.17
N CYS A 234 2.86 -24.89 44.24
CA CYS A 234 1.63 -25.67 44.43
C CYS A 234 0.48 -24.96 43.70
N GLU A 235 -0.48 -25.71 43.17
CA GLU A 235 -1.63 -25.20 42.40
C GLU A 235 -2.39 -24.08 43.14
N GLU A 236 -2.61 -24.24 44.45
CA GLU A 236 -3.26 -23.23 45.30
C GLU A 236 -2.47 -21.91 45.37
N THR A 237 -1.14 -22.00 45.47
CA THR A 237 -0.26 -20.81 45.48
C THR A 237 -0.22 -20.14 44.12
N PHE A 238 -0.26 -20.93 43.04
CA PHE A 238 -0.32 -20.41 41.67
C PHE A 238 -1.63 -19.65 41.41
N LEU A 239 -2.77 -20.20 41.82
CA LEU A 239 -4.08 -19.54 41.69
C LEU A 239 -4.12 -18.19 42.41
N GLU A 240 -3.62 -18.14 43.66
CA GLU A 240 -3.64 -16.89 44.44
C GLU A 240 -2.71 -15.82 43.87
N GLU A 241 -1.51 -16.20 43.42
CA GLU A 241 -0.55 -15.27 42.82
C GLU A 241 -0.99 -14.82 41.43
N PHE A 242 -1.54 -15.72 40.60
CA PHE A 242 -2.11 -15.36 39.30
C PHE A 242 -3.24 -14.33 39.48
N LYS A 243 -4.11 -14.51 40.47
CA LYS A 243 -5.18 -13.57 40.80
C LYS A 243 -4.63 -12.18 41.15
N LYS A 244 -3.58 -12.10 41.96
CA LYS A 244 -2.94 -10.81 42.33
C LYS A 244 -2.31 -10.10 41.13
N VAL A 245 -1.65 -10.86 40.26
CA VAL A 245 -1.08 -10.33 39.01
C VAL A 245 -2.18 -9.87 38.07
N ALA A 246 -3.26 -10.63 37.90
CA ALA A 246 -4.39 -10.26 37.04
C ALA A 246 -5.08 -8.96 37.51
N LEU A 247 -5.30 -8.80 38.82
CA LEU A 247 -5.86 -7.57 39.39
C LEU A 247 -4.91 -6.37 39.22
N SER A 248 -3.59 -6.60 39.24
CA SER A 248 -2.61 -5.54 38.98
C SER A 248 -2.56 -5.16 37.50
N VAL A 249 -2.65 -6.14 36.59
CA VAL A 249 -2.80 -5.93 35.14
C VAL A 249 -4.05 -5.11 34.84
N LEU A 250 -5.17 -5.39 35.51
CA LEU A 250 -6.40 -4.60 35.39
C LEU A 250 -6.20 -3.12 35.73
N ILE A 251 -5.46 -2.80 36.80
CA ILE A 251 -5.15 -1.42 37.18
C ILE A 251 -4.33 -0.74 36.08
N VAL A 252 -3.37 -1.45 35.48
CA VAL A 252 -2.56 -0.94 34.37
C VAL A 252 -3.40 -0.72 33.11
N LEU A 253 -4.30 -1.64 32.77
CA LEU A 253 -5.22 -1.50 31.64
C LEU A 253 -6.15 -0.29 31.81
N ARG A 254 -6.72 -0.13 33.01
CA ARG A 254 -7.57 1.02 33.36
C ARG A 254 -6.81 2.35 33.33
N SER A 255 -5.53 2.35 33.72
CA SER A 255 -4.66 3.53 33.68
C SER A 255 -4.17 3.86 32.26
N ASN A 256 -4.06 2.86 31.37
CA ASN A 256 -3.55 2.99 29.99
C ASN A 256 -4.65 3.18 28.93
N GLN A 257 -5.90 3.42 29.33
CA GLN A 257 -7.03 3.64 28.43
C GLN A 257 -6.78 4.78 27.40
N SER A 258 -5.86 5.70 27.70
CA SER A 258 -5.41 6.79 26.82
C SER A 258 -4.32 6.39 25.81
N LEU A 259 -3.50 5.38 26.10
CA LEU A 259 -2.40 4.92 25.23
C LEU A 259 -2.86 3.96 24.13
N LEU A 260 -3.91 3.16 24.38
CA LEU A 260 -4.50 2.24 23.40
C LEU A 260 -5.10 2.98 22.19
N LEU A 261 -5.54 4.23 22.38
CA LEU A 261 -5.95 5.16 21.31
C LEU A 261 -4.76 5.79 20.57
N THR A 262 -3.60 5.88 21.21
CA THR A 262 -2.42 6.57 20.66
C THR A 262 -1.57 5.64 19.78
N VAL A 263 -1.46 4.35 20.14
CA VAL A 263 -0.57 3.40 19.44
C VAL A 263 -1.16 2.85 18.12
N LYS A 264 -2.48 2.94 17.91
CA LYS A 264 -3.12 2.53 16.64
C LYS A 264 -3.08 3.62 15.55
N THR A 265 -2.01 4.41 15.48
CA THR A 265 -1.75 5.29 14.32
C THR A 265 -0.35 5.13 13.72
N PRO A 266 0.02 3.96 13.16
CA PRO A 266 1.04 3.92 12.12
C PRO A 266 0.64 4.77 10.89
N LEU A 267 -0.68 4.94 10.68
CA LEU A 267 -1.27 5.63 9.53
C LEU A 267 -1.11 7.17 9.57
N MET A 268 -1.09 7.81 10.75
CA MET A 268 -0.82 9.26 10.83
C MET A 268 0.67 9.58 10.70
N GLU A 269 1.56 8.70 11.16
CA GLU A 269 3.00 8.95 11.08
C GLU A 269 3.56 8.68 9.67
N ALA A 270 3.00 7.72 8.94
CA ALA A 270 3.29 7.54 7.52
C ALA A 270 2.78 8.73 6.67
N ALA A 271 1.57 9.21 6.94
CA ALA A 271 1.01 10.37 6.23
C ALA A 271 1.79 11.67 6.52
N SER A 272 2.35 11.86 7.72
CA SER A 272 3.13 13.05 8.05
C SER A 272 4.56 13.03 7.48
N ARG A 273 5.15 11.85 7.23
CA ARG A 273 6.55 11.71 6.81
C ARG A 273 6.73 11.87 5.29
N ASP A 274 5.69 11.57 4.51
CA ASP A 274 5.69 11.73 3.05
C ASP A 274 5.11 13.08 2.55
N PHE A 275 4.43 13.86 3.41
CA PHE A 275 3.77 15.12 3.00
C PHE A 275 4.60 16.39 3.17
N TYR A 276 5.73 16.35 3.89
CA TYR A 276 6.68 17.46 3.96
C TYR A 276 7.99 17.06 3.27
N PRO A 277 8.18 17.37 1.96
CA PRO A 277 9.52 17.46 1.45
C PRO A 277 10.22 18.56 2.25
N THR A 278 11.25 18.15 2.98
CA THR A 278 12.22 19.02 3.65
C THR A 278 12.81 19.96 2.61
N SER A 279 12.14 21.08 2.36
CA SER A 279 12.72 22.25 1.72
C SER A 279 13.20 23.17 2.84
N LEU A 280 14.39 23.72 2.65
CA LEU A 280 15.14 24.66 3.51
C LEU A 280 16.16 24.03 4.46
N LYS A 281 17.31 23.62 3.92
CA LYS A 281 18.49 24.50 3.80
C LYS A 281 19.55 23.88 2.88
#